data_AF-B8KMC9-F1
#
_entry.id   AF-B8KMC9-F1
#
_cell.length_a   1.000
_cell.length_b   1.000
_cell.length_c   1.000
_cell.angle_alpha   90.00
_cell.angle_beta   90.00
_cell.angle_gamma   90.00
#
_symmetry.space_group_name_H-M   'P 1'
#
loop_
_entity.id
_entity.type
_entity.pdbx_description
1 polymer ?
#
loop_
_entity_poly.entity_id
_entity_poly.type
_entity_poly.pdbx_seq_one_letter_code
_entity_poly.pdbx_strand_id
1 'polypeptide(L)'
;MAANLGAEGWCLAYELREGSQHAQKEFEYVLERVVPRARQLTDASLLVRLDGAHDARANRRWLELQSNIDYLIKWNPRGEDRQDSLPRFEAQVTWTTPRVGKRVVLYSEVIVEKSGDKDSEGKPMIRRVRRVMRLIERTIDRRGQSLLLPEYTLEGYWAMTRRSATQRGAGAP
;
A
#
# COMPACT_ATOMS: atom_id res chain seq x y z
N MET A 1 11.21 -16.04 -0.61
CA MET A 1 10.13 -15.16 -0.09
C MET A 1 9.15 -16.01 0.71
N ALA A 2 8.76 -15.54 1.90
CA ALA A 2 7.81 -16.26 2.75
C ALA A 2 6.41 -15.65 2.65
N ALA A 3 5.39 -16.49 2.67
CA ALA A 3 4.01 -16.09 2.91
C ALA A 3 3.58 -16.59 4.28
N ASN A 4 3.15 -15.68 5.14
CA ASN A 4 2.76 -15.98 6.51
C ASN A 4 1.31 -15.57 6.78
N LEU A 5 0.65 -16.28 7.69
CA LEU A 5 -0.72 -16.03 8.14
C LEU A 5 -0.74 -15.70 9.64
N GLY A 6 -1.68 -14.85 10.04
CA GLY A 6 -1.85 -14.48 11.45
C GLY A 6 -0.78 -13.52 11.96
N ALA A 7 -0.94 -13.08 13.21
CA ALA A 7 0.02 -12.21 13.88
C ALA A 7 1.27 -12.99 14.34
N GLU A 8 1.10 -14.29 14.55
CA GLU A 8 2.10 -15.25 15.01
C GLU A 8 3.05 -15.67 13.87
N GLY A 9 2.69 -15.42 12.61
CA GLY A 9 3.55 -15.66 11.46
C GLY A 9 3.58 -17.11 10.96
N TRP A 10 2.43 -17.80 10.97
CA TRP A 10 2.31 -19.18 10.48
C TRP A 10 2.70 -19.27 9.01
N CYS A 11 3.77 -20.01 8.71
CA CYS A 11 4.27 -20.14 7.35
C CYS A 11 3.30 -20.95 6.47
N LEU A 12 2.79 -20.33 5.39
CA LEU A 12 1.93 -20.97 4.39
C LEU A 12 2.71 -21.47 3.16
N ALA A 13 3.78 -20.76 2.82
CA ALA A 13 4.63 -21.09 1.69
C ALA A 13 6.00 -20.40 1.81
N TYR A 14 7.01 -21.07 1.27
CA TYR A 14 8.33 -20.49 1.07
C TYR A 14 8.73 -20.65 -0.40
N GLU A 15 8.78 -19.54 -1.11
CA GLU A 15 9.14 -19.48 -2.53
C GLU A 15 10.64 -19.23 -2.64
N LEU A 16 11.38 -20.29 -2.97
CA LEU A 16 12.79 -20.20 -3.30
C LEU A 16 12.91 -19.69 -4.73
N ARG A 17 13.60 -18.56 -4.89
CA ARG A 17 13.84 -17.93 -6.18
C ARG A 17 15.33 -17.72 -6.34
N GLU A 18 15.79 -17.78 -7.58
CA GLU A 18 17.16 -17.43 -7.91
C GLU A 18 17.42 -15.97 -7.52
N GLY A 19 18.59 -15.67 -6.94
CA GLY A 19 18.91 -14.32 -6.44
C GLY A 19 18.93 -13.23 -7.53
N SER A 20 19.09 -13.62 -8.79
CA SER A 20 19.09 -12.75 -9.97
C SER A 20 17.68 -12.38 -10.46
N GLN A 21 16.64 -13.09 -10.00
CA GLN A 21 15.28 -12.92 -10.49
C GLN A 21 14.63 -11.65 -9.92
N HIS A 22 14.02 -10.84 -10.80
CA HIS A 22 13.24 -9.67 -10.35
C HIS A 22 12.07 -10.14 -9.46
N ALA A 23 11.95 -9.56 -8.27
CA ALA A 23 11.01 -10.00 -7.22
C ALA A 23 9.56 -10.14 -7.71
N GLN A 24 9.08 -9.21 -8.56
CA GLN A 24 7.71 -9.25 -9.11
C GLN A 24 7.48 -10.31 -10.18
N LYS A 25 8.51 -10.85 -10.83
CA LYS A 25 8.34 -11.81 -11.93
C LYS A 25 7.54 -13.01 -11.40
N GLU A 26 6.43 -13.38 -12.07
CA GLU A 26 5.63 -14.56 -11.70
C GLU A 26 5.10 -14.54 -10.26
N PHE A 27 4.90 -13.36 -9.67
CA PHE A 27 4.41 -13.24 -8.30
C PHE A 27 2.91 -13.56 -8.20
N GLU A 28 2.15 -13.34 -9.27
CA GLU A 28 0.75 -13.73 -9.40
C GLU A 28 0.51 -15.21 -9.09
N TYR A 29 1.39 -16.11 -9.55
CA TYR A 29 1.30 -17.54 -9.24
C TYR A 29 1.50 -17.85 -7.76
N VAL A 30 2.23 -17.00 -7.03
CA VAL A 30 2.36 -17.14 -5.59
C VAL A 30 1.03 -16.81 -4.91
N LEU A 31 0.35 -15.75 -5.34
CA LEU A 31 -0.98 -15.40 -4.82
C LEU A 31 -1.99 -16.52 -5.09
N GLU A 32 -1.98 -17.09 -6.30
CA GLU A 32 -2.83 -18.21 -6.69
C GLU A 32 -2.62 -19.47 -5.84
N ARG A 33 -1.40 -19.72 -5.36
CA ARG A 33 -1.11 -20.84 -4.46
C ARG A 33 -1.42 -20.54 -3.00
N VAL A 34 -1.04 -19.36 -2.51
CA VAL A 34 -1.06 -19.02 -1.08
C VAL A 34 -2.46 -18.68 -0.59
N VAL A 35 -3.24 -17.93 -1.36
CA VAL A 35 -4.55 -17.46 -0.92
C VAL A 35 -5.53 -18.61 -0.68
N PRO A 36 -5.65 -19.63 -1.56
CA PRO A 36 -6.48 -20.79 -1.27
C PRO A 36 -6.05 -21.55 -0.01
N ARG A 37 -4.74 -21.70 0.23
CA ARG A 37 -4.22 -22.34 1.45
C ARG A 37 -4.60 -21.55 2.70
N ALA A 38 -4.51 -20.22 2.67
CA ALA A 38 -4.95 -19.37 3.77
C ALA A 38 -6.45 -19.58 4.08
N ARG A 39 -7.28 -19.68 3.04
CA ARG A 39 -8.73 -19.91 3.17
C ARG A 39 -9.09 -21.29 3.73
N GLN A 40 -8.24 -22.30 3.54
CA GLN A 40 -8.46 -23.61 4.17
C GLN A 40 -8.24 -23.58 5.69
N LEU A 41 -7.52 -22.57 6.20
CA LEU A 41 -7.19 -22.43 7.61
C LEU A 41 -8.13 -21.46 8.34
N THR A 42 -8.87 -20.61 7.62
CA THR A 42 -9.80 -19.66 8.23
C THR A 42 -10.88 -19.18 7.26
N ASP A 43 -12.10 -19.02 7.78
CA ASP A 43 -13.22 -18.39 7.08
C ASP A 43 -13.23 -16.85 7.24
N ALA A 44 -12.33 -16.30 8.06
CA ALA A 44 -12.21 -14.87 8.26
C ALA A 44 -11.78 -14.16 6.97
N SER A 45 -12.22 -12.92 6.80
CA SER A 45 -11.75 -12.06 5.70
C SER A 45 -10.24 -11.88 5.76
N LEU A 46 -9.55 -12.07 4.63
CA LEU A 46 -8.10 -11.96 4.57
C LEU A 46 -7.68 -10.51 4.24
N LEU A 47 -6.67 -10.01 4.95
CA LEU A 47 -5.96 -8.79 4.58
C LEU A 47 -4.59 -9.16 4.01
N VAL A 48 -4.43 -9.05 2.69
CA VAL A 48 -3.16 -9.33 2.02
C VAL A 48 -2.24 -8.11 2.11
N ARG A 49 -1.06 -8.30 2.70
CA ARG A 49 -0.04 -7.25 2.85
C ARG A 49 1.16 -7.57 1.97
N LEU A 50 1.50 -6.66 1.06
CA LEU A 50 2.65 -6.79 0.18
C LEU A 50 3.61 -5.62 0.33
N ASP A 51 4.90 -5.88 0.12
CA ASP A 51 5.92 -4.84 0.05
C ASP A 51 5.92 -4.12 -1.32
N GLY A 52 6.78 -3.12 -1.45
CA GLY A 52 6.87 -2.29 -2.66
C GLY A 52 7.62 -2.95 -3.82
N ALA A 53 8.23 -4.12 -3.63
CA ALA A 53 8.75 -4.92 -4.72
C ALA A 53 7.59 -5.57 -5.51
N HIS A 54 6.44 -5.75 -4.86
CA HIS A 54 5.21 -6.31 -5.41
C HIS A 54 4.12 -5.26 -5.70
N ASP A 55 4.51 -3.99 -5.84
CA ASP A 55 3.64 -2.92 -6.33
C ASP A 55 3.41 -3.05 -7.85
N ALA A 56 2.60 -4.02 -8.22
CA ALA A 56 2.18 -4.23 -9.60
C ALA A 56 0.67 -4.13 -9.73
N ARG A 57 0.22 -3.51 -10.83
CA ARG A 57 -1.20 -3.42 -11.19
C ARG A 57 -1.85 -4.80 -11.30
N ALA A 58 -1.11 -5.80 -11.81
CA ALA A 58 -1.58 -7.18 -11.93
C ALA A 58 -1.95 -7.78 -10.56
N ASN A 59 -1.12 -7.57 -9.53
CA ASN A 59 -1.38 -8.06 -8.18
C ASN A 59 -2.64 -7.44 -7.59
N ARG A 60 -2.80 -6.10 -7.71
CA ARG A 60 -4.02 -5.39 -7.27
C ARG A 60 -5.25 -5.95 -7.96
N ARG A 61 -5.22 -6.04 -9.29
CA ARG A 61 -6.33 -6.58 -10.10
C ARG A 61 -6.71 -7.98 -9.64
N TRP A 62 -5.72 -8.86 -9.48
CA TRP A 62 -5.97 -10.23 -9.07
C TRP A 62 -6.67 -10.30 -7.71
N LEU A 63 -6.22 -9.49 -6.73
CA LEU A 63 -6.80 -9.40 -5.40
C LEU A 63 -8.22 -8.80 -5.39
N GLU A 64 -8.46 -7.79 -6.23
CA GLU A 64 -9.78 -7.14 -6.37
C GLU A 64 -10.85 -8.09 -6.88
N LEU A 65 -10.46 -9.08 -7.70
CA LEU A 65 -11.36 -10.12 -8.21
C LEU A 65 -11.67 -11.21 -7.17
N GLN A 66 -10.91 -11.31 -6.08
CA GLN A 66 -11.15 -12.32 -5.05
C GLN A 66 -12.27 -11.87 -4.11
N SER A 67 -13.21 -12.77 -3.78
CA SER A 67 -14.22 -12.54 -2.75
C SER A 67 -13.59 -12.50 -1.34
N ASN A 68 -14.14 -11.71 -0.42
CA ASN A 68 -13.72 -11.66 0.98
C ASN A 68 -12.20 -11.41 1.22
N ILE A 69 -11.56 -10.62 0.37
CA ILE A 69 -10.16 -10.19 0.51
C ILE A 69 -10.07 -8.67 0.46
N ASP A 70 -9.31 -8.11 1.41
CA ASP A 70 -8.81 -6.75 1.44
C ASP A 70 -7.30 -6.76 1.16
N TYR A 71 -6.72 -5.62 0.76
CA TYR A 71 -5.27 -5.54 0.57
C TYR A 71 -4.66 -4.21 1.02
N LEU A 72 -3.40 -4.30 1.42
CA LEU A 72 -2.51 -3.18 1.69
C LEU A 72 -1.15 -3.44 1.03
N ILE A 73 -0.89 -2.77 -0.08
CA ILE A 73 0.34 -2.96 -0.86
C ILE A 73 1.17 -1.69 -0.72
N LYS A 74 2.41 -1.80 -0.23
CA LYS A 74 3.30 -0.66 -0.13
C LYS A 74 3.52 -0.08 -1.53
N TRP A 75 3.16 1.17 -1.72
CA TRP A 75 3.34 1.87 -2.99
C TRP A 75 4.82 2.17 -3.20
N ASN A 76 5.29 1.93 -4.41
CA ASN A 76 6.64 2.17 -4.86
C ASN A 76 6.61 3.33 -5.87
N PRO A 77 6.99 4.55 -5.47
CA PRO A 77 6.93 5.76 -6.31
C PRO A 77 8.04 5.79 -7.37
N ARG A 78 8.29 4.68 -8.08
CA ARG A 78 9.39 4.57 -9.05
C ARG A 78 9.29 5.73 -10.06
N GLY A 79 10.29 6.62 -10.04
CA GLY A 79 10.40 7.75 -10.95
C GLY A 79 9.59 9.01 -10.56
N GLU A 80 8.91 9.05 -9.42
CA GLU A 80 8.34 10.30 -8.87
C GLU A 80 9.37 10.96 -7.93
N ASP A 81 9.73 12.22 -8.19
CA ASP A 81 10.52 13.00 -7.24
C ASP A 81 9.66 13.35 -6.02
N ARG A 82 10.25 13.24 -4.83
CA ARG A 82 9.60 13.59 -3.58
C ARG A 82 9.30 15.09 -3.54
N GLN A 83 10.16 15.93 -4.11
CA GLN A 83 9.94 17.36 -4.17
C GLN A 83 8.76 17.73 -5.07
N ASP A 84 8.58 17.04 -6.20
CA ASP A 84 7.46 17.26 -7.13
C ASP A 84 6.10 16.95 -6.48
N SER A 85 6.10 16.08 -5.47
CA SER A 85 4.88 15.74 -4.73
C SER A 85 4.50 16.78 -3.66
N LEU A 86 5.43 17.65 -3.23
CA LEU A 86 5.24 18.59 -2.12
C LEU A 86 4.02 19.50 -2.27
N PRO A 87 3.77 20.14 -3.43
CA PRO A 87 2.63 21.06 -3.56
C PRO A 87 1.29 20.40 -3.24
N ARG A 88 1.15 19.10 -3.55
CA ARG A 88 -0.06 18.32 -3.25
C ARG A 88 -0.28 18.12 -1.74
N PHE A 89 0.81 18.04 -0.98
CA PHE A 89 0.80 17.86 0.47
C PHE A 89 0.73 19.19 1.23
N GLU A 90 1.34 20.25 0.72
CA GLU A 90 1.25 21.60 1.31
C GLU A 90 -0.18 22.14 1.25
N ALA A 91 -0.94 21.80 0.20
CA ALA A 91 -2.36 22.11 0.10
C ALA A 91 -3.23 21.38 1.15
N GLN A 92 -2.69 20.44 1.93
CA GLN A 92 -3.43 19.70 2.96
C GLN A 92 -3.47 20.45 4.29
N VAL A 93 -4.64 20.42 4.93
CA VAL A 93 -4.95 21.26 6.10
C VAL A 93 -4.28 20.76 7.38
N THR A 94 -4.02 19.46 7.53
CA THR A 94 -3.64 18.87 8.83
C THR A 94 -2.21 18.31 8.82
N TRP A 95 -1.25 19.21 8.96
CA TRP A 95 0.11 18.84 9.37
C TRP A 95 0.15 18.65 10.88
N THR A 96 0.86 17.61 11.31
CA THR A 96 1.17 17.35 12.72
C THR A 96 2.65 17.49 12.95
N THR A 97 3.04 17.90 14.16
CA THR A 97 4.45 18.04 14.56
C THR A 97 4.71 17.11 15.75
N PRO A 98 4.96 15.80 15.52
CA PRO A 98 5.12 14.84 16.62
C PRO A 98 6.31 15.15 17.55
N ARG A 99 7.31 15.86 17.03
CA ARG A 99 8.45 16.38 17.78
C ARG A 99 9.09 17.55 17.03
N VAL A 100 9.92 18.33 17.73
CA VAL A 100 10.72 19.40 17.12
C VAL A 100 11.52 18.84 15.94
N GLY A 101 11.50 19.60 14.85
CA GLY A 101 12.18 19.29 13.60
C GLY A 101 11.58 18.12 12.81
N LYS A 102 10.35 17.70 13.10
CA LYS A 102 9.63 16.67 12.33
C LYS A 102 8.17 17.06 12.11
N ARG A 103 7.77 17.25 10.86
CA ARG A 103 6.36 17.40 10.46
C ARG A 103 5.87 16.19 9.69
N VAL A 104 4.61 15.83 9.88
CA VAL A 104 3.98 14.69 9.21
C VAL A 104 2.59 15.08 8.74
N VAL A 105 2.27 14.72 7.50
CA VAL A 105 0.93 14.82 6.93
C VAL A 105 0.52 13.47 6.35
N LEU A 106 -0.77 13.16 6.51
CA LEU A 106 -1.42 12.03 5.86
C LEU A 106 -2.34 12.55 4.77
N TYR A 107 -2.27 11.93 3.60
CA TYR A 107 -3.09 12.27 2.45
C TYR A 107 -3.67 11.00 1.85
N SER A 108 -4.94 11.03 1.46
CA SER A 108 -5.62 9.91 0.82
C SER A 108 -6.28 10.41 -0.44
N GLU A 109 -6.05 9.71 -1.54
CA GLU A 109 -6.64 10.03 -2.83
C GLU A 109 -7.15 8.78 -3.52
N VAL A 110 -8.03 8.98 -4.50
CA VAL A 110 -8.54 7.92 -5.36
C VAL A 110 -7.96 8.13 -6.75
N ILE A 111 -7.12 7.19 -7.18
CA ILE A 111 -6.52 7.17 -8.50
C ILE A 111 -7.42 6.40 -9.45
N VAL A 112 -7.62 6.95 -10.64
CA VAL A 112 -8.35 6.31 -11.72
C VAL A 112 -7.32 5.60 -12.62
N GLU A 113 -7.23 4.28 -12.51
CA GLU A 113 -6.40 3.46 -13.39
C GLU A 113 -7.21 3.05 -14.63
N LYS A 114 -6.72 3.43 -15.81
CA LYS A 114 -7.20 2.87 -17.08
C LYS A 114 -6.50 1.52 -17.29
N SER A 115 -7.25 0.43 -17.29
CA SER A 115 -6.71 -0.86 -17.68
C SER A 115 -6.53 -0.90 -19.20
N GLY A 116 -5.56 -1.68 -19.70
CA GLY A 116 -5.47 -2.01 -21.12
C GLY A 116 -6.57 -2.97 -21.58
N ASP A 117 -7.32 -3.55 -20.64
CA ASP A 117 -8.45 -4.42 -20.92
C ASP A 117 -9.68 -3.60 -21.32
N LYS A 118 -10.46 -4.15 -22.25
CA LYS A 118 -11.73 -3.58 -22.67
C LYS A 118 -12.88 -4.29 -21.95
N ASP A 119 -13.94 -3.56 -21.63
CA ASP A 119 -15.20 -4.14 -21.17
C ASP A 119 -15.93 -4.86 -22.30
N SER A 120 -17.10 -5.43 -22.00
CA SER A 120 -17.98 -6.10 -22.96
C SER A 120 -18.39 -5.22 -24.14
N GLU A 121 -18.29 -3.90 -24.00
CA GLU A 121 -18.62 -2.88 -25.00
C GLU A 121 -17.38 -2.33 -25.73
N GLY A 122 -16.20 -2.88 -25.46
CA GLY A 122 -14.95 -2.44 -26.09
C GLY A 122 -14.33 -1.17 -25.49
N LYS A 123 -14.86 -0.62 -24.39
CA LYS A 123 -14.31 0.57 -23.71
C LYS A 123 -13.21 0.19 -22.72
N PRO A 124 -12.18 1.04 -22.52
CA PRO A 124 -11.15 0.78 -21.53
C PRO A 124 -11.76 0.64 -20.14
N MET A 125 -11.51 -0.48 -19.48
CA MET A 125 -12.06 -0.69 -18.14
C MET A 125 -11.37 0.28 -17.16
N ILE A 126 -12.19 1.05 -16.44
CA ILE A 126 -11.74 2.06 -15.50
C ILE A 126 -11.82 1.50 -14.08
N ARG A 127 -10.72 1.58 -13.33
CA ARG A 127 -10.67 1.20 -11.91
C ARG A 127 -10.37 2.39 -11.02
N ARG A 128 -11.03 2.43 -9.87
CA ARG A 128 -10.79 3.43 -8.82
C ARG A 128 -10.04 2.76 -7.69
N VAL A 129 -8.76 3.11 -7.52
CA VAL A 129 -7.90 2.53 -6.49
C VAL A 129 -7.54 3.62 -5.48
N ARG A 130 -7.72 3.36 -4.19
CA ARG A 130 -7.34 4.31 -3.15
C ARG A 130 -5.84 4.20 -2.86
N ARG A 131 -5.16 5.35 -2.87
CA ARG A 131 -3.76 5.52 -2.46
C ARG A 131 -3.72 6.37 -1.20
N VAL A 132 -3.09 5.86 -0.15
CA VAL A 132 -2.85 6.59 1.10
C VAL A 132 -1.36 6.85 1.19
N MET A 133 -0.98 8.10 1.43
CA MET A 133 0.40 8.54 1.51
C MET A 133 0.67 9.25 2.82
N ARG A 134 1.92 9.18 3.24
CA ARG A 134 2.48 9.89 4.38
C ARG A 134 3.73 10.62 3.91
N LEU A 135 3.70 11.94 3.96
CA LEU A 135 4.88 12.76 3.77
C LEU A 135 5.43 13.15 5.13
N ILE A 136 6.72 12.90 5.32
CA ILE A 136 7.46 13.27 6.52
C ILE A 136 8.51 14.29 6.11
N GLU A 137 8.46 15.46 6.73
CA GLU A 137 9.51 16.46 6.65
C GLU A 137 10.37 16.37 7.91
N ARG A 138 11.69 16.41 7.74
CA ARG A 138 12.65 16.54 8.83
C ARG A 138 13.54 17.74 8.60
N THR A 139 13.70 18.58 9.62
CA THR A 139 14.66 19.69 9.62
C THR A 139 15.79 19.46 10.62
N ILE A 140 15.71 18.39 11.41
CA ILE A 140 16.75 17.96 12.34
C ILE A 140 17.09 16.49 12.02
N ASP A 141 18.38 16.22 11.87
CA ASP A 141 18.88 14.89 11.57
C ASP A 141 18.78 13.92 12.77
N ARG A 142 19.32 12.71 12.62
CA ARG A 142 19.31 11.70 13.70
C ARG A 142 20.27 12.03 14.86
N ARG A 143 21.21 12.94 14.67
CA ARG A 143 22.21 13.37 15.64
C ARG A 143 21.80 14.66 16.37
N GLY A 144 20.69 15.28 15.97
CA GLY A 144 20.20 16.54 16.56
C GLY A 144 20.67 17.79 15.83
N GLN A 145 21.35 17.66 14.69
CA GLN A 145 21.83 18.78 13.89
C GLN A 145 20.72 19.34 13.02
N SER A 146 20.55 20.67 13.01
CA SER A 146 19.67 21.37 12.07
C SER A 146 20.19 21.24 10.64
N LEU A 147 19.31 20.89 9.73
CA LEU A 147 19.58 20.75 8.30
C LEU A 147 19.44 22.11 7.60
N LEU A 148 20.28 22.36 6.59
CA LEU A 148 20.18 23.56 5.74
C LEU A 148 18.91 23.55 4.88
N LEU A 149 18.51 22.38 4.41
CA LEU A 149 17.26 22.14 3.69
C LEU A 149 16.50 20.99 4.35
N PRO A 150 15.16 21.04 4.40
CA PRO A 150 14.38 19.92 4.93
C PRO A 150 14.57 18.64 4.12
N GLU A 151 14.67 17.51 4.80
CA GLU A 151 14.61 16.18 4.20
C GLU A 151 13.18 15.69 4.11
N TYR A 152 12.78 15.25 2.92
CA TYR A 152 11.46 14.67 2.67
C TYR A 152 11.51 13.16 2.50
N THR A 153 10.65 12.46 3.25
CA THR A 153 10.38 11.03 3.09
C THR A 153 8.92 10.85 2.68
N LEU A 154 8.70 10.27 1.51
CA LEU A 154 7.37 9.88 1.04
C LEU A 154 7.19 8.38 1.24
N GLU A 155 6.13 8.02 1.96
CA GLU A 155 5.65 6.65 2.08
C GLU A 155 4.24 6.58 1.54
N GLY A 156 3.83 5.43 1.00
CA GLY A 156 2.44 5.23 0.66
C GLY A 156 2.06 3.79 0.49
N TYR A 157 0.76 3.58 0.36
CA TYR A 157 0.12 2.29 0.23
C TYR A 157 -1.08 2.38 -0.69
N TRP A 158 -1.22 1.39 -1.57
CA TRP A 158 -2.50 1.07 -2.18
C TRP A 158 -3.34 0.31 -1.17
N ALA A 159 -4.58 0.75 -0.96
CA ALA A 159 -5.45 0.18 0.06
C ALA A 159 -6.85 -0.06 -0.51
N MET A 160 -7.29 -1.31 -0.51
CA MET A 160 -8.70 -1.65 -0.66
C MET A 160 -9.20 -2.26 0.64
N THR A 161 -10.26 -1.66 1.18
CA THR A 161 -10.97 -2.17 2.36
C THR A 161 -12.44 -2.21 2.02
N ARG A 162 -13.04 -3.40 1.96
CA ARG A 162 -14.48 -3.59 1.69
C ARG A 162 -15.32 -3.42 2.94
N ARG A 163 -14.70 -3.46 4.13
CA ARG A 163 -15.36 -3.06 5.37
C ARG A 163 -15.33 -1.54 5.48
N SER A 164 -16.52 -0.94 5.50
CA SER A 164 -16.69 0.43 5.99
C SER A 164 -16.07 0.49 7.39
N ALA A 165 -15.23 1.50 7.63
CA ALA A 165 -14.80 1.79 8.98
C ALA A 165 -16.06 2.02 9.81
N THR A 166 -16.42 1.07 10.67
CA THR A 166 -17.35 1.32 11.76
C THR A 166 -16.86 2.60 12.42
N GLN A 167 -17.66 3.65 12.33
CA GLN A 167 -17.42 4.88 13.09
C GLN A 167 -17.18 4.44 14.54
N ARG A 168 -15.98 4.66 15.07
CA ARG A 168 -15.80 4.62 16.52
C ARG A 168 -16.68 5.74 17.04
N GLY A 169 -17.82 5.36 17.60
CA GLY A 169 -18.67 6.25 18.37
C GLY A 169 -17.82 6.87 19.47
N ALA A 170 -17.53 8.15 19.33
CA ALA A 170 -17.34 9.01 20.49
C ALA A 170 -18.73 9.15 21.13
N GLY A 171 -19.07 8.18 21.97
CA GLY A 171 -20.20 8.21 22.89
C GLY A 171 -19.63 8.02 24.29
N ALA A 172 -19.89 9.03 25.12
CA ALA A 172 -19.41 9.26 26.49
C ALA A 172 -19.79 8.13 27.47
N PRO A 173 -19.43 8.20 28.77
CA PRO A 173 -19.83 9.29 29.67
C PRO A 173 -18.74 10.32 30.01
#